data_AF-A0A0R2N995-F1
#
_entry.id   AF-A0A0R2N995-F1
#
_cell.length_a   1.000
_cell.length_b   1.000
_cell.length_c   1.000
_cell.angle_alpha   90.00
_cell.angle_beta   90.00
_cell.angle_gamma   90.00
#
_symmetry.space_group_name_H-M   'P 1'
#
loop_
_entity.id
_entity.type
_entity.pdbx_description
1 polymer ?
#
loop_
_entity_poly.entity_id
_entity_poly.type
_entity_poly.pdbx_seq_one_letter_code
_entity_poly.pdbx_strand_id
1 'polypeptide(L)'
;MKKKIWAIVGAVVVIIAAVCGGFYYHMSTSVSKDVPGHVYQYQSVSGDKALYVTFAKSGEKVIVNQNRDIAMDAGKSESAFDSAYQKQSKDANWSYKAQGGTLTLAQQKANNQVSQWQYNGILSSSKKFTARSFTYQIAKAGQGKVNKKTVFNKVD
;
A
#
# COMPACT_ATOMS: atom_id res chain seq x y z
N MET A 1 -41.45 -3.23 29.59
CA MET A 1 -41.24 -3.14 28.12
C MET A 1 -39.86 -2.62 27.67
N LYS A 2 -38.99 -2.12 28.56
CA LYS A 2 -37.70 -1.50 28.16
C LYS A 2 -36.52 -2.46 27.89
N LYS A 3 -36.57 -3.71 28.38
CA LYS A 3 -35.48 -4.70 28.20
C LYS A 3 -35.43 -5.34 26.80
N LYS A 4 -36.56 -5.42 26.08
CA LYS A 4 -36.62 -6.04 24.73
C LYS A 4 -36.04 -5.14 23.64
N ILE A 5 -36.15 -3.81 23.77
CA ILE A 5 -35.65 -2.84 22.77
C ILE A 5 -34.11 -2.81 22.75
N TRP A 6 -33.45 -2.87 23.91
CA TRP A 6 -31.97 -2.91 23.99
C TRP A 6 -31.37 -4.21 23.44
N ALA A 7 -32.07 -5.34 23.58
CA ALA A 7 -31.65 -6.61 22.99
C ALA A 7 -31.74 -6.59 21.45
N ILE A 8 -32.77 -5.95 20.89
CA ILE A 8 -32.96 -5.83 19.43
C ILE A 8 -31.93 -4.85 18.84
N VAL A 9 -31.69 -3.70 19.49
CA VAL A 9 -30.66 -2.73 19.04
C VAL A 9 -29.26 -3.32 19.15
N GLY A 10 -28.95 -4.07 20.21
CA GLY A 10 -27.68 -4.78 20.37
C GLY A 10 -27.45 -5.84 19.29
N ALA A 11 -28.46 -6.65 18.97
CA ALA A 11 -28.36 -7.68 17.94
C ALA A 11 -28.17 -7.08 16.52
N VAL A 12 -28.85 -5.98 16.20
CA VAL A 12 -28.70 -5.30 14.90
C VAL A 12 -27.32 -4.66 14.74
N VAL A 13 -26.76 -4.05 15.80
CA VAL A 13 -25.40 -3.49 15.76
C VAL A 13 -24.33 -4.59 15.62
N VAL A 14 -24.52 -5.75 16.26
CA VAL A 14 -23.60 -6.90 16.13
C VAL A 14 -23.67 -7.53 14.74
N ILE A 15 -24.85 -7.61 14.11
CA ILE A 15 -24.99 -8.12 12.73
C ILE A 15 -24.37 -7.14 11.73
N ILE A 16 -24.54 -5.82 11.91
CA ILE A 16 -23.87 -4.82 11.07
C ILE A 16 -22.35 -4.85 11.30
N ALA A 17 -21.87 -5.05 12.52
CA ALA A 17 -20.44 -5.23 12.81
C ALA A 17 -19.87 -6.55 12.25
N ALA A 18 -20.67 -7.62 12.15
CA ALA A 18 -20.23 -8.88 11.53
C ALA A 18 -20.24 -8.82 10.00
N VAL A 19 -21.22 -8.15 9.38
CA VAL A 19 -21.32 -7.98 7.93
C VAL A 19 -20.35 -6.90 7.43
N CYS A 20 -20.22 -5.76 8.11
CA CYS A 20 -19.23 -4.74 7.78
C CYS A 20 -17.82 -5.11 8.25
N GLY A 21 -17.67 -5.75 9.42
CA GLY A 21 -16.37 -6.20 9.94
C GLY A 21 -15.82 -7.41 9.18
N GLY A 22 -16.66 -8.33 8.72
CA GLY A 22 -16.27 -9.41 7.81
C GLY A 22 -15.77 -8.87 6.47
N PHE A 23 -16.44 -7.86 5.89
CA PHE A 23 -15.98 -7.20 4.67
C PHE A 23 -14.69 -6.38 4.88
N TYR A 24 -14.55 -5.70 6.02
CA TYR A 24 -13.33 -4.97 6.40
C TYR A 24 -12.15 -5.93 6.64
N TYR A 25 -12.39 -7.09 7.24
CA TYR A 25 -11.38 -8.13 7.45
C TYR A 25 -10.99 -8.81 6.13
N HIS A 26 -11.93 -9.04 5.22
CA HIS A 26 -11.66 -9.59 3.90
C HIS A 26 -10.86 -8.61 3.02
N MET A 27 -11.24 -7.33 2.95
CA MET A 27 -10.45 -6.31 2.20
C MET A 27 -9.07 -6.05 2.82
N SER A 28 -8.96 -6.10 4.15
CA SER A 28 -7.70 -5.88 4.87
C SER A 28 -6.72 -7.06 4.68
N THR A 29 -7.22 -8.29 4.50
CA THR A 29 -6.40 -9.47 4.15
C THR A 29 -6.16 -9.61 2.64
N SER A 30 -6.96 -8.97 1.78
CA SER A 30 -6.74 -8.98 0.32
C SER A 30 -5.58 -8.11 -0.15
N VAL A 31 -5.02 -7.21 0.67
CA VAL A 31 -3.88 -6.36 0.24
C VAL A 31 -2.67 -7.20 -0.17
N SER A 32 -2.41 -8.33 0.50
CA SER A 32 -1.33 -9.25 0.11
C SER A 32 -1.61 -10.03 -1.17
N LYS A 33 -2.87 -10.04 -1.66
CA LYS A 33 -3.29 -10.69 -2.91
C LYS A 33 -3.45 -9.69 -4.07
N ASP A 34 -3.91 -8.47 -3.78
CA ASP A 34 -4.29 -7.46 -4.78
C ASP A 34 -3.15 -6.50 -5.15
N VAL A 35 -2.12 -6.39 -4.31
CA VAL A 35 -0.98 -5.50 -4.55
C VAL A 35 0.10 -6.12 -5.45
N PRO A 36 0.52 -7.40 -5.27
CA PRO A 36 1.57 -8.00 -6.09
C PRO A 36 1.24 -8.00 -7.60
N GLY A 37 2.26 -7.78 -8.42
CA GLY A 37 2.17 -7.90 -9.89
C GLY A 37 1.47 -6.75 -10.61
N HIS A 38 1.23 -5.62 -9.94
CA HIS A 38 0.53 -4.47 -10.50
C HIS A 38 1.33 -3.17 -10.36
N VAL A 39 1.04 -2.22 -11.24
CA VAL A 39 1.61 -0.87 -11.22
C VAL A 39 0.58 0.10 -10.64
N TYR A 40 1.02 0.95 -9.73
CA TYR A 40 0.17 1.93 -9.08
C TYR A 40 0.76 3.34 -9.17
N GLN A 41 -0.06 4.32 -9.52
CA GLN A 41 0.24 5.72 -9.36
C GLN A 41 -0.06 6.14 -7.93
N TYR A 42 0.98 6.58 -7.24
CA TYR A 42 0.92 7.34 -5.99
C TYR A 42 0.99 8.83 -6.31
N GLN A 43 0.12 9.62 -5.70
CA GLN A 43 0.22 11.07 -5.75
C GLN A 43 0.65 11.61 -4.40
N SER A 44 1.59 12.56 -4.41
CA SER A 44 2.08 13.22 -3.21
C SER A 44 0.93 13.89 -2.45
N VAL A 45 1.13 14.07 -1.14
CA VAL A 45 0.15 14.75 -0.27
C VAL A 45 -0.18 16.16 -0.76
N SER A 46 0.78 16.83 -1.41
CA SER A 46 0.70 18.15 -2.04
C SER A 46 0.11 18.14 -3.45
N GLY A 47 -0.07 16.98 -4.08
CA GLY A 47 -0.68 16.86 -5.42
C GLY A 47 0.27 17.18 -6.59
N ASP A 48 1.44 17.72 -6.32
CA ASP A 48 2.43 18.22 -7.29
C ASP A 48 3.31 17.14 -7.93
N LYS A 49 3.39 15.96 -7.31
CA LYS A 49 4.29 14.88 -7.74
C LYS A 49 3.54 13.57 -7.83
N ALA A 50 3.70 12.90 -8.96
CA ALA A 50 3.28 11.51 -9.13
C ALA A 50 4.51 10.59 -9.05
N LEU A 51 4.36 9.47 -8.37
CA LEU A 51 5.28 8.34 -8.40
C LEU A 51 4.52 7.13 -8.89
N TYR A 52 5.21 6.25 -9.61
CA TYR A 52 4.70 4.99 -10.10
C TYR A 52 5.42 3.87 -9.36
N VAL A 53 4.63 3.01 -8.72
CA VAL A 53 5.07 1.94 -7.84
C VAL A 53 4.70 0.62 -8.50
N THR A 54 5.71 -0.14 -8.92
CA THR A 54 5.52 -1.46 -9.54
C THR A 54 5.85 -2.52 -8.51
N PHE A 55 4.89 -3.35 -8.16
CA PHE A 55 5.08 -4.44 -7.21
C PHE A 55 5.47 -5.72 -7.93
N ALA A 56 6.46 -6.44 -7.40
CA ALA A 56 6.83 -7.75 -7.92
C ALA A 56 5.62 -8.70 -7.87
N LYS A 57 5.52 -9.62 -8.85
CA LYS A 57 4.51 -10.68 -8.86
C LYS A 57 4.70 -11.66 -7.69
N SER A 58 5.94 -11.86 -7.29
CA SER A 58 6.36 -12.73 -6.19
C SER A 58 7.45 -12.04 -5.36
N GLY A 59 7.49 -12.34 -4.07
CA GLY A 59 8.45 -11.74 -3.13
C GLY A 59 8.15 -10.29 -2.75
N GLU A 60 9.12 -9.68 -2.07
CA GLU A 60 8.95 -8.41 -1.36
C GLU A 60 9.62 -7.23 -2.08
N LYS A 61 9.88 -7.34 -3.39
CA LYS A 61 10.56 -6.28 -4.16
C LYS A 61 9.57 -5.29 -4.77
N VAL A 62 9.97 -4.02 -4.85
CA VAL A 62 9.17 -2.97 -5.48
C VAL A 62 10.06 -1.99 -6.25
N ILE A 63 9.55 -1.46 -7.35
CA ILE A 63 10.20 -0.39 -8.12
C ILE A 63 9.41 0.89 -7.91
N VAL A 64 10.09 1.99 -7.60
CA VAL A 64 9.50 3.31 -7.39
C VAL A 64 10.15 4.28 -8.36
N ASN A 65 9.39 4.75 -9.35
CA ASN A 65 9.91 5.63 -10.40
C ASN A 65 8.99 6.84 -10.64
N GLN A 66 9.56 7.98 -11.04
CA GLN A 66 8.78 9.14 -11.48
C GLN A 66 8.28 9.01 -12.92
N ASN A 67 8.98 8.23 -13.73
CA ASN A 67 8.61 7.98 -15.12
C ASN A 67 7.59 6.82 -15.21
N ARG A 68 6.40 7.13 -15.72
CA ARG A 68 5.33 6.16 -15.95
C ARG A 68 5.77 5.00 -16.82
N ASP A 69 6.45 5.28 -17.93
CA ASP A 69 6.74 4.26 -18.94
C ASP A 69 7.77 3.25 -18.43
N ILE A 70 8.73 3.69 -17.61
CA ILE A 70 9.68 2.80 -16.94
C ILE A 70 8.94 1.84 -15.98
N ALA A 71 7.98 2.37 -15.21
CA ALA A 71 7.20 1.55 -14.28
C ALA A 71 6.27 0.58 -15.02
N MET A 72 5.59 1.04 -16.09
CA MET A 72 4.75 0.20 -16.93
C MET A 72 5.55 -0.92 -17.60
N ASP A 73 6.73 -0.60 -18.13
CA ASP A 73 7.60 -1.60 -18.76
C ASP A 73 8.06 -2.66 -17.76
N ALA A 74 8.43 -2.24 -16.55
CA ALA A 74 8.77 -3.16 -15.45
C ALA A 74 7.59 -4.06 -15.05
N GLY A 75 6.35 -3.60 -15.21
CA GLY A 75 5.13 -4.38 -14.91
C GLY A 75 4.79 -5.45 -15.95
N LYS A 76 5.37 -5.42 -17.17
CA LYS A 76 4.99 -6.32 -18.28
C LYS A 76 5.36 -7.78 -18.01
N SER A 77 6.51 -8.05 -17.39
CA SER A 77 7.01 -9.40 -17.14
C SER A 77 7.96 -9.43 -15.95
N GLU A 78 8.19 -10.63 -15.40
CA GLU A 78 9.14 -10.81 -14.29
C GLU A 78 10.57 -10.47 -14.70
N SER A 79 10.98 -10.81 -15.93
CA SER A 79 12.29 -10.44 -16.47
C SER A 79 12.46 -8.92 -16.63
N ALA A 80 11.43 -8.23 -17.11
CA ALA A 80 11.44 -6.77 -17.22
C ALA A 80 11.52 -6.11 -15.83
N PHE A 81 10.74 -6.63 -14.87
CA PHE A 81 10.79 -6.23 -13.48
C PHE A 81 12.20 -6.39 -12.91
N ASP A 82 12.80 -7.58 -13.01
CA ASP A 82 14.13 -7.86 -12.46
C ASP A 82 15.19 -6.95 -13.08
N SER A 83 15.15 -6.73 -14.40
CA SER A 83 16.07 -5.80 -15.07
C SER A 83 15.95 -4.37 -14.53
N ALA A 84 14.73 -3.86 -14.39
CA ALA A 84 14.48 -2.53 -13.86
C ALA A 84 14.85 -2.42 -12.37
N TYR A 85 14.57 -3.45 -11.58
CA TYR A 85 14.95 -3.53 -10.18
C TYR A 85 16.48 -3.50 -10.01
N GLN A 86 17.23 -4.31 -10.77
CA GLN A 86 18.69 -4.33 -10.73
C GLN A 86 19.32 -2.97 -11.10
N LYS A 87 18.70 -2.23 -12.03
CA LYS A 87 19.14 -0.86 -12.37
C LYS A 87 18.90 0.10 -11.19
N GLN A 88 17.71 0.06 -10.59
CA GLN A 88 17.36 0.91 -9.44
C GLN A 88 18.21 0.59 -8.20
N SER A 89 18.51 -0.68 -7.97
CA SER A 89 19.33 -1.20 -6.87
C SER A 89 20.75 -0.65 -6.82
N LYS A 90 21.26 -0.06 -7.91
CA LYS A 90 22.55 0.64 -7.92
C LYS A 90 22.54 1.87 -6.99
N ASP A 91 21.39 2.54 -6.88
CA ASP A 91 21.24 3.73 -6.03
C ASP A 91 20.52 3.40 -4.71
N ALA A 92 19.44 2.63 -4.80
CA ALA A 92 18.65 2.21 -3.65
C ALA A 92 17.85 0.93 -3.91
N ASN A 93 17.87 0.03 -2.93
CA ASN A 93 16.99 -1.13 -2.88
C ASN A 93 15.65 -0.71 -2.29
N TRP A 94 14.57 -1.22 -2.87
CA TRP A 94 13.23 -0.96 -2.41
C TRP A 94 12.49 -2.27 -2.15
N SER A 95 11.90 -2.39 -0.98
CA SER A 95 11.09 -3.53 -0.61
C SER A 95 9.71 -3.11 -0.14
N TYR A 96 8.78 -4.05 -0.16
CA TYR A 96 7.44 -3.86 0.39
C TYR A 96 6.99 -5.08 1.19
N LYS A 97 6.09 -4.82 2.14
CA LYS A 97 5.38 -5.86 2.88
C LYS A 97 3.92 -5.47 3.01
N ALA A 98 3.03 -6.30 2.47
CA ALA A 98 1.59 -6.13 2.60
C ALA A 98 1.04 -7.17 3.58
N GLN A 99 0.53 -6.74 4.74
CA GLN A 99 0.00 -7.65 5.77
C GLN A 99 -1.10 -6.97 6.60
N GLY A 100 -2.21 -7.66 6.83
CA GLY A 100 -3.24 -7.25 7.81
C GLY A 100 -3.75 -5.81 7.64
N GLY A 101 -3.98 -5.37 6.40
CA GLY A 101 -4.44 -4.02 6.09
C GLY A 101 -3.37 -2.95 6.18
N THR A 102 -2.11 -3.35 6.19
CA THR A 102 -0.96 -2.45 6.15
C THR A 102 -0.09 -2.75 4.94
N LEU A 103 0.53 -1.69 4.41
CA LEU A 103 1.57 -1.78 3.39
C LEU A 103 2.76 -1.01 3.93
N THR A 104 3.86 -1.69 4.10
CA THR A 104 5.14 -1.06 4.42
C THR A 104 5.95 -0.99 3.14
N LEU A 105 6.45 0.19 2.79
CA LEU A 105 7.49 0.40 1.79
C LEU A 105 8.78 0.75 2.52
N ALA A 106 9.88 0.10 2.18
CA ALA A 106 11.19 0.42 2.70
C ALA A 106 12.15 0.73 1.54
N GLN A 107 12.96 1.76 1.73
CA GLN A 107 14.07 2.12 0.86
C GLN A 107 15.35 1.95 1.66
N GLN A 108 16.30 1.19 1.12
CA GLN A 108 17.66 1.10 1.61
C GLN A 108 18.62 1.67 0.57
N LYS A 109 19.28 2.78 0.91
CA LYS A 109 20.32 3.38 0.05
C LYS A 109 21.64 2.62 0.20
N ALA A 110 22.54 2.79 -0.78
CA ALA A 110 23.87 2.17 -0.79
C ALA A 110 24.71 2.47 0.48
N ASN A 111 24.44 3.57 1.19
CA ASN A 111 25.11 3.95 2.43
C ASN A 111 24.42 3.40 3.71
N ASN A 112 23.67 2.31 3.59
CA ASN A 112 22.89 1.68 4.67
C ASN A 112 21.84 2.57 5.34
N GLN A 113 21.48 3.69 4.71
CA GLN A 113 20.39 4.52 5.19
C GLN A 113 19.05 3.91 4.81
N VAL A 114 18.24 3.59 5.82
CA VAL A 114 16.91 3.03 5.65
C VAL A 114 15.85 4.09 5.89
N SER A 115 14.92 4.21 4.94
CA SER A 115 13.70 4.99 5.08
C SER A 115 12.49 4.09 4.90
N GLN A 116 11.46 4.27 5.71
CA GLN A 116 10.28 3.42 5.72
C GLN A 116 9.00 4.25 5.74
N TRP A 117 7.99 3.78 5.02
CA TRP A 117 6.64 4.32 5.01
C TRP A 117 5.66 3.18 5.28
N GLN A 118 4.90 3.26 6.37
CA GLN A 118 3.86 2.28 6.69
C GLN A 118 2.49 2.92 6.49
N TYR A 119 1.78 2.45 5.47
CA TYR A 119 0.42 2.82 5.15
C TYR A 119 -0.54 1.94 5.95
N ASN A 120 -1.47 2.57 6.67
CA ASN A 120 -2.34 1.93 7.64
C ASN A 120 -3.82 2.00 7.22
N GLY A 121 -4.57 0.95 7.55
CA GLY A 121 -6.01 0.86 7.28
C GLY A 121 -6.29 0.83 5.79
N ILE A 122 -5.56 -0.04 5.07
CA ILE A 122 -5.67 -0.18 3.63
C ILE A 122 -6.99 -0.83 3.25
N LEU A 123 -7.63 -0.23 2.27
CA LEU A 123 -8.81 -0.73 1.59
C LEU A 123 -8.44 -0.91 0.11
N SER A 124 -8.37 -2.15 -0.35
CA SER A 124 -8.09 -2.50 -1.75
C SER A 124 -9.38 -2.73 -2.56
N SER A 125 -9.31 -2.38 -3.83
CA SER A 125 -10.31 -2.68 -4.87
C SER A 125 -9.56 -3.03 -6.15
N SER A 126 -10.25 -3.59 -7.15
CA SER A 126 -9.62 -4.01 -8.43
C SER A 126 -8.92 -2.87 -9.20
N LYS A 127 -9.27 -1.61 -8.94
CA LYS A 127 -8.73 -0.43 -9.66
C LYS A 127 -7.81 0.46 -8.83
N LYS A 128 -7.80 0.30 -7.50
CA LYS A 128 -7.04 1.15 -6.59
C LYS A 128 -7.02 0.57 -5.19
N PHE A 129 -6.03 0.96 -4.41
CA PHE A 129 -6.09 0.83 -2.96
C PHE A 129 -5.92 2.18 -2.29
N THR A 130 -6.47 2.31 -1.08
CA THR A 130 -6.39 3.55 -0.31
C THR A 130 -5.95 3.26 1.11
N ALA A 131 -5.07 4.09 1.65
CA ALA A 131 -4.67 4.05 3.06
C ALA A 131 -5.33 5.20 3.81
N ARG A 132 -5.81 4.95 5.03
CA ARG A 132 -6.42 5.98 5.88
C ARG A 132 -5.39 6.95 6.48
N SER A 133 -4.21 6.44 6.78
CA SER A 133 -3.07 7.21 7.29
C SER A 133 -1.78 6.53 6.89
N PHE A 134 -0.65 7.22 7.05
CA PHE A 134 0.65 6.58 6.99
C PHE A 134 1.59 7.15 8.03
N THR A 135 2.50 6.32 8.51
CA THR A 135 3.66 6.73 9.31
C THR A 135 4.90 6.65 8.43
N TYR A 136 5.88 7.50 8.72
CA TYR A 136 7.16 7.46 8.03
C TYR A 136 8.30 7.58 9.02
N GLN A 137 9.44 6.99 8.65
CA GLN A 137 10.73 7.16 9.28
C GLN A 137 11.74 7.32 8.17
N ILE A 138 12.30 8.51 7.98
CA ILE A 138 13.20 8.82 6.88
C ILE A 138 14.58 9.09 7.47
N ALA A 139 15.59 8.39 6.96
CA ALA A 139 16.97 8.60 7.37
C ALA A 139 17.34 10.09 7.21
N LYS A 140 17.87 10.71 8.27
CA LYS A 140 18.24 12.15 8.37
C LYS A 140 17.07 13.15 8.35
N ALA A 141 15.82 12.75 8.11
CA ALA A 141 14.66 13.65 8.09
C ALA A 141 13.64 13.38 9.22
N GLY A 142 13.89 12.35 10.05
CA GLY A 142 13.08 12.05 11.23
C GLY A 142 11.87 11.19 10.93
N GLN A 143 10.94 11.14 11.88
CA GLN A 143 9.75 10.29 11.84
C GLN A 143 8.48 11.10 12.06
N GLY A 144 7.36 10.61 11.55
CA GLY A 144 6.07 11.30 11.69
C GLY A 144 4.87 10.46 11.29
N LYS A 145 3.69 11.02 11.53
CA LYS A 145 2.40 10.42 11.18
C LYS A 145 1.58 11.42 10.38
N VAL A 146 1.05 10.96 9.25
CA VAL A 146 0.14 11.71 8.40
C VAL A 146 -1.23 11.07 8.47
N ASN A 147 -2.19 11.78 9.07
CA ASN A 147 -3.59 11.34 9.20
C ASN A 147 -4.41 11.71 7.95
N LYS A 148 -3.82 11.64 6.76
CA LYS A 148 -4.48 11.96 5.50
C LYS A 148 -4.67 10.69 4.68
N LYS A 149 -5.84 10.57 4.07
CA LYS A 149 -6.12 9.51 3.11
C LYS A 149 -5.14 9.61 1.94
N THR A 150 -4.51 8.48 1.63
CA THR A 150 -3.62 8.30 0.49
C THR A 150 -4.27 7.35 -0.51
N VAL A 151 -4.18 7.66 -1.80
CA VAL A 151 -4.78 6.84 -2.86
C VAL A 151 -3.69 6.37 -3.80
N PHE A 152 -3.72 5.08 -4.12
CA PHE A 152 -2.87 4.43 -5.11
C PHE A 152 -3.77 3.92 -6.23
N ASN A 153 -3.75 4.60 -7.36
CA ASN A 153 -4.57 4.21 -8.51
C ASN A 153 -3.80 3.19 -9.34
N LYS A 154 -4.44 2.08 -9.69
CA LYS A 154 -3.83 1.10 -10.58
C LYS A 154 -3.68 1.70 -11.96
N VAL A 155 -2.50 1.52 -12.55
CA VAL A 155 -2.18 1.95 -13.91
C VAL A 155 -1.87 0.67 -14.67
N ASP A 156 -2.90 0.05 -15.22
CA ASP A 156 -2.79 -1.08 -16.15
C ASP A 156 -2.89 -0.57 -17.59
#